data_AF-A0AAJ2QEI2-F1
#
_entry.id   AF-A0AAJ2QEI2-F1
#
_cell.length_a   1.000
_cell.length_b   1.000
_cell.length_c   1.000
_cell.angle_alpha   90.00
_cell.angle_beta   90.00
_cell.angle_gamma   90.00
#
_symmetry.space_group_name_H-M   'P 1'
#
loop_
_entity.id
_entity.type
_entity.pdbx_description
1 polymer ?
#
loop_
_entity_poly.entity_id
_entity_poly.type
_entity_poly.pdbx_seq_one_letter_code
_entity_poly.pdbx_strand_id
1 'polypeptide(L)' 'MLRDVLDIAGRDPWSFPPFNPRDPEGEDVRSAAVGQLTAVYWVNRAAGRLYVVDIVWLG' A
#
# COMPACT_ATOMS: atom_id res chain seq x y z
N MET A 1 -4.54 -12.93 -5.75
CA MET A 1 -4.85 -11.98 -4.67
C MET A 1 -3.66 -11.08 -4.33
N LEU A 2 -2.56 -11.56 -3.72
CA LEU A 2 -1.40 -10.68 -3.44
C LEU A 2 -0.80 -10.08 -4.72
N ARG A 3 -0.59 -10.92 -5.75
CA ARG A 3 -0.08 -10.46 -7.05
C ARG A 3 -0.97 -9.40 -7.66
N ASP A 4 -2.29 -9.51 -7.52
CA ASP A 4 -3.24 -8.55 -8.08
C ASP A 4 -3.16 -7.21 -7.31
N VAL A 5 -3.05 -7.27 -5.99
CA VAL A 5 -2.86 -6.07 -5.14
C VAL A 5 -1.57 -5.33 -5.50
N LEU A 6 -0.46 -6.05 -5.60
CA LEU A 6 0.84 -5.45 -5.91
C LEU A 6 0.93 -4.98 -7.37
N ASP A 7 0.26 -5.64 -8.32
CA ASP A 7 0.19 -5.19 -9.72
C ASP A 7 -0.64 -3.90 -9.84
N ILE A 8 -1.77 -3.79 -9.13
CA ILE A 8 -2.54 -2.54 -9.06
C ILE A 8 -1.71 -1.44 -8.41
N ALA A 9 -1.13 -1.69 -7.24
CA ALA A 9 -0.31 -0.70 -6.53
C ALA A 9 0.92 -0.27 -7.34
N GLY A 10 1.47 -1.15 -8.18
CA GLY A 10 2.58 -0.82 -9.09
C GLY A 10 2.17 0.09 -10.24
N ARG A 11 0.92 0.02 -10.72
CA ARG A 11 0.40 0.85 -11.82
C ARG A 11 -0.18 2.18 -11.33
N ASP A 12 -0.91 2.14 -10.22
CA ASP A 12 -1.52 3.29 -9.58
C ASP A 12 -1.38 3.19 -8.05
N PRO A 13 -0.26 3.66 -7.48
CA PRO A 13 -0.01 3.60 -6.05
C PRO A 13 -0.99 4.43 -5.21
N TRP A 14 -1.79 5.30 -5.83
CA TRP A 14 -2.72 6.19 -5.15
C TRP A 14 -4.17 5.69 -5.18
N SER A 15 -4.43 4.57 -5.86
CA SER A 15 -5.76 3.94 -5.93
C SER A 15 -6.21 3.37 -4.57
N PHE A 16 -5.28 3.19 -3.63
CA PHE A 16 -5.54 2.67 -2.30
C PHE A 16 -5.51 3.78 -1.25
N PRO A 17 -6.32 3.67 -0.18
CA PRO A 17 -6.41 4.71 0.83
C PRO A 17 -5.08 4.87 1.59
N PRO A 18 -4.85 6.06 2.20
CA PRO A 18 -3.79 6.21 3.19
C PRO A 18 -3.90 5.14 4.27
N PHE A 19 -2.75 4.65 4.74
CA PHE A 19 -2.69 3.66 5.83
C PHE A 19 -3.34 4.22 7.10
N ASN A 20 -3.05 5.47 7.44
CA ASN A 20 -3.71 6.20 8.51
C ASN A 20 -4.21 7.56 7.98
N PRO A 21 -5.52 7.71 7.72
CA PRO A 21 -6.07 8.98 7.23
C PRO A 21 -5.93 10.17 8.19
N ARG A 22 -5.59 9.91 9.45
CA ARG A 22 -5.38 10.94 10.48
C ARG A 22 -3.91 11.32 10.65
N ASP A 23 -3.01 10.65 9.95
CA ASP A 23 -1.58 10.94 9.98
C ASP A 23 -1.20 11.79 8.76
N PRO A 24 -0.98 13.11 8.94
CA PRO A 24 -0.58 13.99 7.85
C PRO A 24 0.84 13.71 7.34
N GLU A 25 1.71 13.10 8.15
CA GLU A 25 3.07 12.72 7.74
C GLU A 25 3.07 11.38 6.97
N GLY A 26 2.04 10.56 7.18
CA GLY A 26 1.84 9.25 6.56
C GLY A 26 1.17 9.25 5.18
N GLU A 27 1.10 10.40 4.48
CA GLU A 27 0.41 10.52 3.18
C GLU A 27 0.94 9.52 2.13
N ASP A 28 2.23 9.18 2.20
CA ASP A 28 2.87 8.27 1.26
C ASP A 28 2.75 6.79 1.64
N VAL A 29 2.21 6.50 2.83
CA VAL A 29 2.00 5.12 3.29
C VAL A 29 0.56 4.72 2.98
N ARG A 30 0.41 3.61 2.27
CA ARG A 30 -0.87 3.14 1.74
C ARG A 30 -1.16 1.72 2.22
N SER A 31 -2.45 1.40 2.33
CA SER A 31 -2.93 0.08 2.72
C SER A 31 -3.82 -0.49 1.63
N ALA A 32 -3.48 -1.68 1.13
CA ALA A 32 -4.24 -2.38 0.13
C ALA A 32 -4.72 -3.73 0.67
N ALA A 33 -6.03 -3.89 0.82
CA ALA A 33 -6.64 -5.09 1.37
C ALA A 33 -7.47 -5.83 0.32
N VAL A 34 -7.28 -7.15 0.20
CA VAL A 34 -8.12 -8.06 -0.58
C VAL A 34 -8.37 -9.32 0.25
N GLY A 35 -9.63 -9.50 0.66
CA GLY A 35 -10.00 -10.59 1.56
C GLY A 35 -9.27 -10.47 2.90
N GLN A 36 -8.58 -11.54 3.29
CA GLN A 36 -7.81 -11.64 4.55
C GLN A 36 -6.38 -11.10 4.46
N LEU A 37 -5.96 -10.66 3.28
CA LEU A 37 -4.61 -10.20 3.01
C LEU A 37 -4.58 -8.68 2.90
N THR A 38 -3.68 -8.06 3.65
CA THR A 38 -3.37 -6.63 3.56
C THR A 38 -1.89 -6.43 3.27
N ALA A 39 -1.57 -5.63 2.26
CA ALA A 39 -0.22 -5.13 2.02
C ALA A 39 -0.14 -3.66 2.40
N VAL A 40 0.86 -3.30 3.20
CA VAL A 40 1.22 -1.91 3.53
C VAL A 40 2.47 -1.55 2.74
N TYR A 41 2.44 -0.41 2.08
CA TYR A 41 3.58 0.05 1.30
C TYR A 41 3.78 1.55 1.41
N TRP A 42 5.02 1.97 1.14
CA TRP A 42 5.42 3.37 1.08
C TRP A 42 5.76 3.77 -0.36
N VAL A 43 5.20 4.88 -0.81
CA VAL A 43 5.45 5.49 -2.12
C VAL A 43 6.60 6.49 -2.01
N ASN A 44 7.78 6.10 -2.46
CA ASN A 44 8.91 7.01 -2.55
C ASN A 44 8.83 7.80 -3.87
N ARG A 45 8.20 8.98 -3.81
CA ARG A 45 7.98 9.86 -4.97
C ARG A 45 9.29 10.25 -5.66
N ALA A 46 10.31 10.61 -4.88
CA ALA A 46 11.60 11.07 -5.40
C ALA A 46 12.35 9.98 -6.17
N ALA A 47 12.23 8.72 -5.71
CA ALA A 47 12.87 7.58 -6.35
C ALA A 47 12.00 6.92 -7.43
N GLY A 48 10.72 7.27 -7.54
CA GLY A 48 9.75 6.59 -8.41
C GLY A 48 9.59 5.10 -8.06
N ARG A 49 9.63 4.77 -6.77
CA ARG A 49 9.61 3.38 -6.28
C ARG A 49 8.58 3.20 -5.18
N LEU A 50 8.10 1.97 -5.07
CA LEU A 50 7.27 1.50 -3.97
C LEU A 50 8.06 0.49 -3.15
N TYR A 51 7.98 0.62 -1.83
CA TYR A 51 8.56 -0.33 -0.88
C TYR A 51 7.41 -0.98 -0.12
N VAL A 52 7.31 -2.30 -0.17
CA VAL A 52 6.41 -3.03 0.71
C VAL A 52 7.01 -2.98 2.11
N VAL A 53 6.24 -2.46 3.06
CA VAL A 53 6.63 -2.29 4.46
C VAL A 53 6.16 -3.49 5.27
N ASP A 54 4.93 -3.95 5.03
CA ASP A 54 4.35 -5.08 5.75
C ASP A 54 3.35 -5.87 4.88
N ILE A 55 3.21 -7.15 5.17
CA ILE A 55 2.18 -8.03 4.60
C ILE A 55 1.53 -8.80 5.75
N VAL A 56 0.24 -8.54 5.96
CA VAL A 56 -0.53 -9.08 7.08
C VAL A 56 -1.58 -10.06 6.55
N TRP A 57 -1.61 -11.28 7.11
CA TRP A 57 -2.73 -12.21 6.99
C TRP A 57 -3.57 -12.14 8.26
N LEU A 58 -4.79 -11.63 8.15
CA LEU A 58 -5.78 -11.75 9.21
C LEU A 58 -6.62 -13.00 8.95
N GLY A 59 -6.28 -14.09 9.64
CA GLY A 59 -7.09 -15.30 9.72
C GLY A 59 -8.27 -15.13 10.66
#